data_AF-A0A970NIV8-F1
#
_entry.id   AF-A0A970NIV8-F1
#
_cell.length_a   1.000
_cell.length_b   1.000
_cell.length_c   1.000
_cell.angle_alpha   90.00
_cell.angle_beta   90.00
_cell.angle_gamma   90.00
#
_symmetry.space_group_name_H-M   'P 1'
#
loop_
_entity.id
_entity.type
_entity.pdbx_description
1 polymer ?
#
loop_
_entity_poly.entity_id
_entity_poly.type
_entity_poly.pdbx_seq_one_letter_code
_entity_poly.pdbx_strand_id
1 'polypeptide(L)'
;MADDRRGRRRACCIWAAVGCVALAGLLAAWGYVAWSAGAWAHGWGYDPPGAERRPDTRDPAEFLPTSQQIAESLALPPAERPESGSESRVEWVAAGGRVPSIDVRDGIQGGIHIVDAWLDPGEAGCIWVEVRHAELGHRLSVSKTVARTQCVAPHPPDGDHLLHFVTEAMVDEGNWDYTYPARFEVRFRPAAGGPDRTLIELEREINGWQR
;
A
#
# COMPACT_ATOMS: atom_id res chain seq x y z
N MET A 1 11.14 -17.39 -81.30
CA MET A 1 9.85 -17.75 -80.65
C MET A 1 10.18 -18.60 -79.42
N ALA A 2 10.32 -17.97 -78.25
CA ALA A 2 10.29 -18.57 -76.90
C ALA A 2 10.68 -17.48 -75.88
N ASP A 3 9.95 -16.37 -75.95
CA ASP A 3 9.74 -15.52 -74.78
C ASP A 3 8.71 -16.22 -73.88
N ASP A 4 8.63 -15.83 -72.61
CA ASP A 4 7.53 -16.16 -71.68
C ASP A 4 7.57 -17.48 -70.87
N ARG A 5 8.70 -17.80 -70.21
CA ARG A 5 8.69 -18.77 -69.08
C ARG A 5 9.32 -18.29 -67.77
N ARG A 6 10.04 -17.16 -67.75
CA ARG A 6 10.70 -16.65 -66.52
C ARG A 6 9.84 -15.68 -65.70
N GLY A 7 8.88 -14.98 -66.30
CA GLY A 7 8.01 -14.04 -65.59
C GLY A 7 6.98 -14.72 -64.68
N ARG A 8 6.41 -15.85 -65.12
CA ARG A 8 5.32 -16.55 -64.42
C ARG A 8 5.74 -17.20 -63.09
N ARG A 9 7.01 -17.59 -62.92
CA ARG A 9 7.49 -18.20 -61.66
C ARG A 9 7.77 -17.20 -60.54
N ARG A 10 8.05 -15.93 -60.88
CA ARG A 10 8.33 -14.88 -59.87
C ARG A 10 7.04 -14.24 -59.32
N ALA A 11 6.01 -14.11 -60.16
CA ALA A 11 4.71 -13.61 -59.71
C ALA A 11 4.03 -14.55 -58.70
N CYS A 12 4.17 -15.88 -58.87
CA CYS A 12 3.52 -16.85 -57.98
C CYS A 12 4.10 -16.86 -56.56
N CYS A 13 5.40 -16.58 -56.39
CA CYS A 13 6.04 -16.55 -55.07
C CYS A 13 5.73 -15.27 -54.28
N ILE A 14 5.49 -14.14 -54.94
CA ILE A 14 5.17 -12.87 -54.27
C ILE A 14 3.73 -12.89 -53.74
N TRP A 15 2.77 -13.44 -54.49
CA TRP A 15 1.39 -13.59 -54.01
C TRP A 15 1.25 -14.60 -52.87
N ALA A 16 2.06 -15.66 -52.85
CA ALA A 16 2.10 -16.61 -51.72
C ALA A 16 2.65 -15.97 -50.43
N ALA A 17 3.68 -15.13 -50.54
CA ALA A 17 4.27 -14.44 -49.38
C ALA A 17 3.35 -13.36 -48.79
N VAL A 18 2.64 -12.60 -49.64
CA VAL A 18 1.66 -11.59 -49.19
C VAL A 18 0.44 -12.25 -48.53
N GLY A 19 -0.01 -13.40 -49.03
CA GLY A 19 -1.09 -14.18 -48.42
C GLY A 19 -0.75 -14.69 -47.02
N CYS A 20 0.48 -15.16 -46.79
CA CYS A 20 0.92 -15.66 -45.48
C CYS A 20 1.05 -14.55 -44.42
N VAL A 21 1.52 -13.35 -44.79
CA VAL A 21 1.63 -12.21 -43.86
C VAL A 21 0.24 -11.66 -43.49
N ALA A 22 -0.70 -11.61 -44.44
CA ALA A 22 -2.07 -11.20 -44.16
C ALA A 22 -2.81 -12.21 -43.25
N LEU A 23 -2.58 -13.52 -43.44
CA LEU A 23 -3.17 -14.55 -42.59
C LEU A 23 -2.58 -14.53 -41.16
N ALA A 24 -1.29 -14.26 -41.02
CA ALA A 24 -0.62 -14.13 -39.72
C ALA A 24 -1.11 -12.88 -38.95
N GLY A 25 -1.34 -11.75 -39.65
CA GLY A 25 -1.93 -10.55 -39.06
C GLY A 25 -3.37 -10.75 -38.58
N LEU A 26 -4.18 -11.49 -39.34
CA LEU A 26 -5.55 -11.84 -38.96
C LEU A 26 -5.61 -12.83 -37.78
N LEU A 27 -4.70 -13.81 -37.73
CA LEU A 27 -4.60 -14.74 -36.59
C LEU A 27 -4.05 -14.06 -35.32
N ALA A 28 -3.13 -13.10 -35.45
CA ALA A 28 -2.68 -12.30 -34.33
C ALA A 28 -3.78 -11.35 -33.81
N ALA A 29 -4.59 -10.77 -34.71
CA ALA A 29 -5.74 -9.96 -34.33
C ALA A 29 -6.83 -10.81 -33.65
N TRP A 30 -7.12 -12.03 -34.14
CA TRP A 30 -8.04 -12.96 -33.47
C TRP A 30 -7.48 -13.48 -32.14
N GLY A 31 -6.18 -13.73 -32.05
CA GLY A 31 -5.52 -14.09 -30.79
C GLY A 31 -5.57 -12.97 -29.75
N TYR A 32 -5.43 -11.70 -30.17
CA TYR A 32 -5.57 -10.54 -29.29
C TYR A 32 -7.02 -10.31 -28.84
N VAL A 33 -7.99 -10.53 -29.74
CA VAL A 33 -9.43 -10.47 -29.42
C VAL A 33 -9.86 -11.64 -28.53
N ALA A 34 -9.28 -12.83 -28.70
CA ALA A 34 -9.54 -13.99 -27.84
C ALA A 34 -8.82 -13.91 -26.48
N TRP A 35 -7.61 -13.34 -26.43
CA TRP A 35 -6.90 -13.06 -25.18
C TRP A 35 -7.59 -11.95 -24.38
N SER A 36 -8.04 -10.89 -25.06
CA SER A 36 -8.88 -9.89 -24.40
C SER A 36 -10.21 -10.51 -23.96
N ALA A 37 -10.94 -11.25 -24.80
CA ALA A 37 -12.18 -11.95 -24.42
C ALA A 37 -12.00 -12.93 -23.23
N GLY A 38 -10.85 -13.61 -23.14
CA GLY A 38 -10.48 -14.43 -22.00
C GLY A 38 -10.17 -13.60 -20.75
N ALA A 39 -9.48 -12.47 -20.89
CA ALA A 39 -9.25 -11.53 -19.79
C ALA A 39 -10.56 -10.89 -19.28
N TRP A 40 -11.54 -10.67 -20.15
CA TRP A 40 -12.90 -10.23 -19.80
C TRP A 40 -13.70 -11.31 -19.05
N ALA A 41 -13.42 -12.59 -19.28
CA ALA A 41 -14.06 -13.72 -18.58
C ALA A 41 -13.34 -14.12 -17.28
N HIS A 42 -12.06 -13.74 -17.12
CA HIS A 42 -11.20 -14.11 -16.00
C HIS A 42 -10.98 -13.00 -14.96
N GLY A 43 -11.96 -12.09 -14.79
CA GLY A 43 -12.09 -11.33 -13.55
C GLY A 43 -10.98 -10.32 -13.27
N TRP A 44 -10.37 -9.73 -14.29
CA TRP A 44 -9.61 -8.49 -14.11
C TRP A 44 -10.63 -7.35 -14.04
N GLY A 45 -10.95 -6.94 -12.82
CA GLY A 45 -11.90 -5.87 -12.51
C GLY A 45 -11.51 -4.59 -13.22
N TYR A 46 -12.27 -4.22 -14.23
CA TYR A 46 -12.35 -2.85 -14.70
C TYR A 46 -13.83 -2.53 -14.81
N ASP A 47 -14.39 -1.94 -13.76
CA ASP A 47 -15.74 -1.43 -13.82
C ASP A 47 -15.77 -0.25 -14.81
N PRO A 48 -16.72 -0.23 -15.76
CA PRO A 48 -16.81 0.84 -16.71
C PRO A 48 -17.06 2.18 -16.00
N PRO A 49 -16.52 3.30 -16.53
CA PRO A 49 -16.75 4.62 -15.94
C PRO A 49 -18.26 4.89 -15.86
N GLY A 50 -18.77 5.01 -14.63
CA GLY A 50 -20.20 5.17 -14.34
C GLY A 50 -20.86 4.03 -13.56
N ALA A 51 -20.14 2.94 -13.24
CA ALA A 51 -20.64 1.95 -12.28
C ALA A 51 -20.80 2.58 -10.89
N GLU A 52 -22.02 2.58 -10.35
CA GLU A 52 -22.26 2.95 -8.94
C GLU A 52 -21.53 1.94 -8.05
N ARG A 53 -20.48 2.43 -7.38
CA ARG A 53 -19.64 1.64 -6.47
C ARG A 53 -20.46 1.24 -5.24
N ARG A 54 -20.54 -0.07 -4.97
CA ARG A 54 -21.28 -0.58 -3.80
C ARG A 54 -20.53 -0.25 -2.51
N PRO A 55 -21.19 0.25 -1.46
CA PRO A 55 -20.60 0.33 -0.13
C PRO A 55 -20.13 -1.06 0.32
N ASP A 56 -18.97 -1.17 0.96
CA ASP A 56 -18.56 -2.42 1.61
C ASP A 56 -19.55 -2.73 2.74
N THR A 57 -20.31 -3.81 2.60
CA THR A 57 -21.38 -4.19 3.54
C THR A 57 -20.93 -5.24 4.56
N ARG A 58 -19.65 -5.62 4.60
CA ARG A 58 -19.15 -6.60 5.57
C ARG A 58 -19.13 -6.00 6.97
N ASP A 59 -19.36 -6.83 7.99
CA ASP A 59 -19.39 -6.38 9.38
C ASP A 59 -17.97 -5.93 9.81
N PRO A 60 -17.77 -4.66 10.21
CA PRO A 60 -16.48 -4.17 10.68
C PRO A 60 -15.87 -5.00 11.82
N ALA A 61 -16.71 -5.66 12.64
CA ALA A 61 -16.26 -6.51 13.73
C ALA A 61 -15.49 -7.76 13.27
N GLU A 62 -15.65 -8.19 12.01
CA GLU A 62 -14.94 -9.35 11.45
C GLU A 62 -13.45 -9.07 11.15
N PHE A 63 -13.06 -7.78 11.04
CA PHE A 63 -11.69 -7.36 10.72
C PHE A 63 -10.98 -6.70 11.91
N LEU A 64 -11.71 -6.48 13.00
CA LEU A 64 -11.18 -5.88 14.21
C LEU A 64 -10.36 -6.90 15.01
N PRO A 65 -9.10 -6.62 15.35
CA PRO A 65 -8.42 -7.41 16.36
C PRO A 65 -9.10 -7.23 17.72
N THR A 66 -9.06 -8.27 18.51
CA THR A 66 -9.45 -8.19 19.92
C THR A 66 -8.47 -7.31 20.71
N SER A 67 -8.92 -6.74 21.83
CA SER A 67 -8.03 -6.05 22.78
C SER A 67 -6.87 -6.92 23.24
N GLN A 68 -7.07 -8.24 23.30
CA GLN A 68 -6.01 -9.21 23.60
C GLN A 68 -4.97 -9.27 22.49
N GLN A 69 -5.36 -9.38 21.22
CA GLN A 69 -4.41 -9.40 20.09
C GLN A 69 -3.63 -8.09 19.97
N ILE A 70 -4.25 -6.96 20.30
CA ILE A 70 -3.56 -5.67 20.42
C ILE A 70 -2.53 -5.73 21.54
N ALA A 71 -2.94 -6.14 22.75
CA ALA A 71 -2.05 -6.24 23.90
C ALA A 71 -0.88 -7.20 23.64
N GLU A 72 -1.14 -8.33 22.98
CA GLU A 72 -0.13 -9.30 22.55
C GLU A 72 0.85 -8.68 21.55
N SER A 73 0.35 -7.98 20.52
CA SER A 73 1.22 -7.29 19.53
C SER A 73 2.07 -6.19 20.17
N LEU A 74 1.56 -5.52 21.21
CA LEU A 74 2.26 -4.47 21.95
C LEU A 74 3.17 -5.02 23.06
N ALA A 75 2.94 -6.25 23.49
CA ALA A 75 3.77 -6.97 24.45
C ALA A 75 4.95 -7.68 23.80
N LEU A 76 4.95 -7.80 22.46
CA LEU A 76 6.17 -8.09 21.73
C LEU A 76 7.20 -7.01 22.10
N PRO A 77 8.43 -7.39 22.48
CA PRO A 77 9.47 -6.41 22.70
C PRO A 77 9.56 -5.56 21.43
N PRO A 78 9.67 -4.22 21.53
CA PRO A 78 9.93 -3.39 20.36
C PRO A 78 11.12 -4.04 19.67
N ALA A 79 10.96 -4.38 18.39
CA ALA A 79 11.88 -5.29 17.72
C ALA A 79 13.33 -4.83 17.99
N GLU A 80 14.05 -5.55 18.87
CA GLU A 80 15.41 -5.15 19.31
C GLU A 80 16.37 -5.07 18.11
N ARG A 81 15.97 -5.72 17.01
CA ARG A 81 16.31 -5.35 15.65
C ARG A 81 15.04 -5.41 14.79
N PRO A 82 14.89 -4.51 13.80
CA PRO A 82 14.11 -4.79 12.60
C PRO A 82 14.34 -6.23 12.16
N GLU A 83 13.29 -7.04 12.09
CA GLU A 83 13.41 -8.36 11.47
C GLU A 83 13.56 -8.14 9.96
N SER A 84 14.77 -7.81 9.51
CA SER A 84 15.21 -7.70 8.10
C SER A 84 14.31 -6.88 7.16
N GLY A 85 13.32 -6.14 7.68
CA GLY A 85 12.24 -5.58 6.88
C GLY A 85 11.32 -4.59 7.61
N SER A 86 11.65 -4.14 8.83
CA SER A 86 11.06 -2.90 9.34
C SER A 86 11.97 -1.73 8.94
N GLU A 87 11.54 -0.95 7.95
CA GLU A 87 12.23 0.26 7.49
C GLU A 87 12.06 1.45 8.45
N SER A 88 11.67 1.18 9.69
CA SER A 88 11.40 2.21 10.69
C SER A 88 12.70 2.90 11.12
N ARG A 89 12.78 4.21 10.91
CA ARG A 89 13.87 5.08 11.36
C ARG A 89 13.36 6.02 12.44
N VAL A 90 14.12 6.11 13.53
CA VAL A 90 13.84 7.00 14.67
C VAL A 90 15.10 7.78 15.00
N GLU A 91 15.05 9.10 14.95
CA GLU A 91 16.18 9.96 15.26
C GLU A 91 15.74 11.28 15.90
N TRP A 92 16.48 11.77 16.89
CA TRP A 92 16.28 13.10 17.43
C TRP A 92 16.98 14.13 16.54
N VAL A 93 16.28 15.20 16.20
CA VAL A 93 16.77 16.26 15.32
C VAL A 93 16.43 17.61 15.95
N ALA A 94 17.36 18.56 15.90
CA ALA A 94 17.10 19.92 16.35
C ALA A 94 15.85 20.48 15.66
N ALA A 95 14.88 20.98 16.44
CA ALA A 95 13.58 21.36 15.90
C ALA A 95 13.72 22.52 14.90
N GLY A 96 14.57 23.50 15.21
CA GLY A 96 14.87 24.61 14.29
C GLY A 96 13.63 25.42 13.89
N GLY A 97 12.66 25.56 14.82
CA GLY A 97 11.37 26.21 14.56
C GLY A 97 10.32 25.33 13.88
N ARG A 98 10.60 24.05 13.64
CA ARG A 98 9.58 23.06 13.25
C ARG A 98 8.63 22.81 14.41
N VAL A 99 7.42 22.40 14.06
CA VAL A 99 6.40 21.92 14.99
C VAL A 99 6.10 20.45 14.67
N PRO A 100 5.53 19.69 15.62
CA PRO A 100 5.08 18.34 15.34
C PRO A 100 4.15 18.29 14.11
N SER A 101 4.40 17.34 13.21
CA SER A 101 3.71 17.21 11.93
C SER A 101 3.77 15.77 11.44
N ILE A 102 2.82 15.37 10.60
CA ILE A 102 2.79 14.05 9.96
C ILE A 102 2.48 14.23 8.47
N ASP A 103 3.16 13.47 7.65
CA ASP A 103 2.83 13.23 6.26
C ASP A 103 2.67 11.72 6.03
N VAL A 104 1.71 11.36 5.19
CA VAL A 104 1.47 9.96 4.83
C VAL A 104 1.34 9.87 3.32
N ARG A 105 2.25 9.11 2.70
CA ARG A 105 2.31 8.92 1.24
C ARG A 105 2.29 7.45 0.88
N ASP A 106 1.92 7.15 -0.35
CA ASP A 106 1.86 5.76 -0.79
C ASP A 106 3.27 5.19 -1.01
N GLY A 107 3.44 3.94 -0.59
CA GLY A 107 4.62 3.13 -0.89
C GLY A 107 4.60 2.61 -2.32
N ILE A 108 5.69 1.95 -2.74
CA ILE A 108 5.81 1.40 -4.10
C ILE A 108 4.84 0.21 -4.29
N GLN A 109 4.64 -0.58 -3.24
CA GLN A 109 3.69 -1.68 -3.24
C GLN A 109 2.34 -1.20 -2.70
N GLY A 110 1.24 -1.61 -3.33
CA GLY A 110 -0.09 -1.31 -2.81
C GLY A 110 -0.30 -1.85 -1.40
N GLY A 111 -1.12 -1.14 -0.62
CA GLY A 111 -1.32 -1.38 0.80
C GLY A 111 -0.18 -0.89 1.70
N ILE A 112 0.99 -0.54 1.17
CA ILE A 112 2.05 0.10 1.96
C ILE A 112 1.88 1.60 1.93
N HIS A 113 1.92 2.22 3.11
CA HIS A 113 1.93 3.66 3.30
C HIS A 113 3.16 4.07 4.09
N ILE A 114 3.91 5.03 3.57
CA ILE A 114 5.05 5.63 4.27
C ILE A 114 4.51 6.72 5.18
N VAL A 115 4.75 6.57 6.48
CA VAL A 115 4.46 7.57 7.50
C VAL A 115 5.76 8.30 7.83
N ASP A 116 5.78 9.62 7.65
CA ASP A 116 6.89 10.51 7.99
C ASP A 116 6.37 11.50 9.03
N ALA A 117 6.86 11.39 10.27
CA ALA A 117 6.34 12.15 11.39
C ALA A 117 7.47 12.86 12.16
N TRP A 118 7.21 14.11 12.49
CA TRP A 118 7.97 14.93 13.42
C TRP A 118 7.15 15.01 14.72
N LEU A 119 7.73 14.53 15.82
CA LEU A 119 6.99 14.26 17.05
C LEU A 119 7.67 14.92 18.25
N ASP A 120 6.88 15.30 19.24
CA ASP A 120 7.36 15.65 20.57
C ASP A 120 6.72 14.72 21.60
N PRO A 121 7.30 13.54 21.87
CA PRO A 121 6.81 12.65 22.89
C PRO A 121 7.09 13.16 24.31
N GLY A 122 8.00 14.13 24.52
CA GLY A 122 8.40 14.67 25.82
C GLY A 122 9.16 13.70 26.76
N GLU A 123 9.20 12.41 26.46
CA GLU A 123 9.83 11.38 27.28
C GLU A 123 10.23 10.14 26.45
N ALA A 124 11.02 9.25 27.05
CA ALA A 124 11.36 7.97 26.42
C ALA A 124 10.16 7.01 26.43
N GLY A 125 10.05 6.15 25.42
CA GLY A 125 8.94 5.20 25.33
C GLY A 125 8.96 4.35 24.07
N CYS A 126 7.77 3.89 23.70
CA CYS A 126 7.53 3.10 22.50
C CYS A 126 6.58 3.85 21.57
N ILE A 127 6.91 3.95 20.29
CA ILE A 127 6.10 4.58 19.24
C ILE A 127 5.67 3.53 18.22
N TRP A 128 4.47 3.67 17.66
CA TRP A 128 3.96 2.84 16.56
C TRP A 128 2.87 3.57 15.80
N VAL A 129 2.44 3.00 14.67
CA VAL A 129 1.30 3.51 13.90
C VAL A 129 0.09 2.60 14.13
N GLU A 130 -1.05 3.20 14.40
CA GLU A 130 -2.37 2.57 14.25
C GLU A 130 -3.08 3.18 13.05
N VAL A 131 -3.74 2.35 12.25
CA VAL A 131 -4.60 2.83 11.17
C VAL A 131 -6.04 2.45 11.50
N ARG A 132 -6.98 3.36 11.25
CA ARG A 132 -8.41 3.15 11.43
C ARG A 132 -9.16 3.56 10.18
N HIS A 133 -10.31 2.95 9.92
CA HIS A 133 -11.28 3.57 9.03
C HIS A 133 -11.81 4.84 9.70
N ALA A 134 -11.69 6.00 9.06
CA ALA A 134 -11.98 7.29 9.70
C ALA A 134 -13.45 7.41 10.12
N GLU A 135 -14.37 7.01 9.24
CA GLU A 135 -15.81 7.10 9.50
C GLU A 135 -16.33 6.02 10.46
N LEU A 136 -15.88 4.77 10.26
CA LEU A 136 -16.37 3.62 11.02
C LEU A 136 -15.60 3.41 12.33
N GLY A 137 -14.46 4.07 12.52
CA GLY A 137 -13.64 4.05 13.74
C GLY A 137 -12.91 2.74 14.04
N HIS A 138 -13.19 1.68 13.27
CA HIS A 138 -12.59 0.37 13.45
C HIS A 138 -11.12 0.38 13.00
N ARG A 139 -10.28 -0.38 13.69
CA ARG A 139 -8.86 -0.49 13.40
C ARG A 139 -8.60 -1.40 12.20
N LEU A 140 -7.58 -1.06 11.42
CA LEU A 140 -7.15 -1.74 10.20
C LEU A 140 -5.77 -2.39 10.43
N SER A 141 -5.62 -3.62 9.95
CA SER A 141 -4.36 -4.37 9.84
C SER A 141 -3.51 -4.45 11.09
N VAL A 142 -4.12 -4.37 12.27
CA VAL A 142 -3.44 -4.05 13.53
C VAL A 142 -2.23 -4.92 13.83
N SER A 143 -2.35 -6.25 13.75
CA SER A 143 -1.21 -7.12 14.06
C SER A 143 -0.02 -6.87 13.13
N LYS A 144 -0.27 -6.49 11.87
CA LYS A 144 0.78 -6.20 10.88
C LYS A 144 1.31 -4.78 11.02
N THR A 145 0.41 -3.80 11.15
CA THR A 145 0.78 -2.39 11.30
C THR A 145 1.59 -2.16 12.57
N VAL A 146 1.10 -2.66 13.71
CA VAL A 146 1.78 -2.48 15.00
C VAL A 146 3.14 -3.18 14.97
N ALA A 147 3.19 -4.47 14.63
CA ALA A 147 4.44 -5.23 14.64
C ALA A 147 5.50 -4.65 13.67
N ARG A 148 5.10 -4.09 12.52
CA ARG A 148 6.03 -3.51 11.54
C ARG A 148 6.54 -2.12 11.93
N THR A 149 5.72 -1.33 12.64
CA THR A 149 6.01 0.08 12.90
C THR A 149 6.54 0.35 14.30
N GLN A 150 6.38 -0.60 15.23
CA GLN A 150 6.75 -0.41 16.62
C GLN A 150 8.27 -0.19 16.78
N CYS A 151 8.65 0.88 17.47
CA CYS A 151 10.04 1.28 17.71
C CYS A 151 10.24 1.89 19.09
N VAL A 152 11.47 1.82 19.59
CA VAL A 152 11.89 2.55 20.79
C VAL A 152 12.11 4.01 20.45
N ALA A 153 11.44 4.91 21.17
CA ALA A 153 11.76 6.32 21.22
C ALA A 153 12.71 6.56 22.41
N PRO A 154 14.00 6.87 22.17
CA PRO A 154 14.95 7.14 23.24
C PRO A 154 14.62 8.46 23.95
N HIS A 155 15.23 8.67 25.12
CA HIS A 155 15.04 9.91 25.87
C HIS A 155 15.43 11.14 25.03
N PRO A 156 14.66 12.24 25.06
CA PRO A 156 15.02 13.46 24.37
C PRO A 156 16.38 13.99 24.84
N PRO A 157 17.23 14.50 23.93
CA PRO A 157 18.39 15.28 24.31
C PRO A 157 17.95 16.63 24.90
N ASP A 158 18.85 17.30 25.63
CA ASP A 158 18.60 18.64 26.16
C ASP A 158 18.37 19.65 25.03
N GLY A 159 17.43 20.58 25.24
CA GLY A 159 17.09 21.64 24.29
C GLY A 159 15.94 21.29 23.35
N ASP A 160 15.74 22.12 22.33
CA ASP A 160 14.59 22.03 21.42
C ASP A 160 14.83 21.02 20.27
N HIS A 161 14.28 19.82 20.42
CA HIS A 161 14.40 18.72 19.46
C HIS A 161 13.05 18.09 19.20
N LEU A 162 12.87 17.60 17.97
CA LEU A 162 11.77 16.73 17.59
C LEU A 162 12.30 15.35 17.26
N LEU A 163 11.50 14.34 17.56
CA LEU A 163 11.73 12.97 17.16
C LEU A 163 11.22 12.79 15.73
N HIS A 164 12.12 12.51 14.80
CA HIS A 164 11.80 12.16 13.43
C HIS A 164 11.59 10.66 13.35
N PHE A 165 10.35 10.26 13.06
CA PHE A 165 9.90 8.88 12.92
C PHE A 165 9.42 8.64 11.50
N VAL A 166 10.12 7.78 10.78
CA VAL A 166 9.74 7.35 9.43
C VAL A 166 9.49 5.85 9.46
N THR A 167 8.37 5.38 8.92
CA THR A 167 8.06 3.94 8.91
C THR A 167 7.14 3.57 7.75
N GLU A 168 7.03 2.26 7.48
CA GLU A 168 6.08 1.68 6.55
C GLU A 168 4.92 1.01 7.31
N ALA A 169 3.72 1.52 7.13
CA ALA A 169 2.48 0.91 7.61
C ALA A 169 1.84 0.08 6.50
N MET A 170 1.52 -1.19 6.78
CA MET A 170 0.79 -2.06 5.84
C MET A 170 -0.69 -2.06 6.20
N VAL A 171 -1.54 -1.74 5.24
CA VAL A 171 -3.00 -1.84 5.31
C VAL A 171 -3.45 -2.85 4.25
N ASP A 172 -3.94 -4.00 4.69
CA ASP A 172 -4.37 -5.15 3.87
C ASP A 172 -5.90 -5.22 3.72
N GLU A 173 -6.65 -4.18 4.11
CA GLU A 173 -8.09 -4.12 3.97
C GLU A 173 -8.53 -3.53 2.62
N GLY A 174 -9.67 -4.02 2.14
CA GLY A 174 -10.34 -3.52 0.93
C GLY A 174 -10.00 -4.32 -0.33
N ASN A 175 -10.11 -3.65 -1.48
CA ASN A 175 -9.68 -4.17 -2.77
C ASN A 175 -9.26 -2.99 -3.67
N TRP A 176 -8.58 -3.29 -4.78
CA TRP A 176 -7.95 -2.28 -5.64
C TRP A 176 -8.94 -1.29 -6.29
N ASP A 177 -10.23 -1.62 -6.34
CA ASP A 177 -11.28 -0.82 -7.00
C ASP A 177 -11.95 0.21 -6.06
N TYR A 178 -11.64 0.18 -4.76
CA TYR A 178 -12.27 1.05 -3.77
C TYR A 178 -11.23 1.87 -3.02
N THR A 179 -11.59 3.13 -2.80
CA THR A 179 -10.92 4.00 -1.85
C THR A 179 -11.79 4.18 -0.63
N TYR A 180 -11.17 4.41 0.52
CA TYR A 180 -11.87 4.72 1.76
C TYR A 180 -11.04 5.68 2.62
N PRO A 181 -11.69 6.46 3.50
CA PRO A 181 -10.97 7.37 4.39
C PRO A 181 -10.33 6.57 5.54
N ALA A 182 -9.02 6.72 5.69
CA ALA A 182 -8.24 6.11 6.75
C ALA A 182 -7.60 7.18 7.62
N ARG A 183 -7.65 6.98 8.94
CA ARG A 183 -6.94 7.78 9.94
C ARG A 183 -5.68 7.04 10.39
N PHE A 184 -4.53 7.65 10.13
CA PHE A 184 -3.23 7.22 10.62
C PHE A 184 -2.97 7.93 11.94
N GLU A 185 -2.81 7.17 13.02
CA GLU A 185 -2.50 7.67 14.36
C GLU A 185 -1.09 7.22 14.75
N VAL A 186 -0.19 8.17 15.02
CA VAL A 186 1.08 7.85 15.67
C VAL A 186 0.83 7.76 17.16
N ARG A 187 0.95 6.55 17.69
CA ARG A 187 0.68 6.22 19.08
C ARG A 187 1.98 6.16 19.87
N PHE A 188 1.88 6.43 21.17
CA PHE A 188 3.00 6.42 22.09
C PHE A 188 2.64 5.79 23.43
N ARG A 189 3.55 4.98 23.95
CA ARG A 189 3.52 4.42 25.30
C ARG A 189 4.72 4.92 26.08
N PRO A 190 4.53 5.71 27.15
CA PRO A 190 5.61 6.14 28.03
C PRO A 190 6.34 4.95 28.67
N ALA A 191 7.68 4.96 28.69
CA ALA A 191 8.46 3.95 29.41
C ALA A 191 8.23 4.02 30.93
N ALA A 192 7.84 5.18 31.45
CA ALA A 192 7.53 5.40 32.86
C ALA A 192 6.20 4.75 33.32
N GLY A 193 5.46 4.08 32.42
CA GLY A 193 4.23 3.36 32.77
C GLY A 193 2.95 4.21 32.72
N GLY A 194 2.99 5.35 32.02
CA GLY A 194 1.80 6.17 31.75
C GLY A 194 0.86 5.54 30.70
N PRO A 195 -0.34 6.11 30.51
CA PRO A 195 -1.30 5.62 29.53
C PRO A 195 -0.81 5.84 28.09
N ASP A 196 -1.21 4.93 27.19
CA ASP A 196 -0.98 5.08 25.75
C ASP A 196 -1.72 6.33 25.23
N ARG A 197 -1.05 7.15 24.42
CA ARG A 197 -1.61 8.39 23.85
C ARG A 197 -1.36 8.50 22.34
N THR A 198 -2.22 9.24 21.65
CA THR A 198 -1.94 9.71 20.28
C THR A 198 -1.03 10.91 20.36
N LEU A 199 0.08 10.91 19.62
CA LEU A 199 0.95 12.09 19.48
C LEU A 199 0.48 12.99 18.36
N ILE A 200 0.12 12.39 17.22
CA ILE A 200 -0.40 13.10 16.05
C ILE A 200 -1.21 12.14 15.19
N GLU A 201 -2.12 12.68 14.38
CA GLU A 201 -2.94 11.92 13.45
C GLU A 201 -3.16 12.65 12.14
N LEU A 202 -3.41 11.89 11.08
CA LEU A 202 -3.80 12.39 9.76
C LEU A 202 -4.86 11.49 9.15
N GLU A 203 -5.94 12.09 8.69
CA GLU A 203 -6.93 11.43 7.85
C GLU A 203 -6.58 11.63 6.38
N ARG A 204 -6.63 10.55 5.60
CA ARG A 204 -6.49 10.61 4.14
C ARG A 204 -7.28 9.50 3.47
N GLU A 205 -7.63 9.74 2.21
CA GLU A 205 -8.17 8.69 1.34
C GLU A 205 -7.04 7.74 0.92
N ILE A 206 -7.27 6.43 1.03
CA ILE A 206 -6.34 5.38 0.60
C ILE A 206 -7.06 4.37 -0.29
N ASN A 207 -6.30 3.73 -1.18
CA ASN A 207 -6.79 2.60 -1.96
C ASN A 207 -6.83 1.35 -1.09
N GLY A 208 -7.89 0.56 -1.21
CA GLY A 208 -7.95 -0.76 -0.62
C GLY A 208 -6.91 -1.68 -1.24
N TRP A 209 -6.41 -2.61 -0.43
CA TRP A 209 -5.43 -3.59 -0.86
C TRP A 209 -5.98 -5.00 -0.70
N GLN A 210 -5.94 -5.76 -1.79
CA GLN A 210 -6.22 -7.18 -1.78
C GLN A 210 -4.95 -7.93 -2.19
N ARG A 211 -4.63 -8.99 -1.45
CA ARG A 211 -3.51 -9.90 -1.75
C ARG A 211 -3.89 -10.93 -2.79
#